data_AF-A0AA43BUG7-F1
#
_entry.id   AF-A0AA43BUG7-F1
#
_cell.length_a   1.000
_cell.length_b   1.000
_cell.length_c   1.000
_cell.angle_alpha   90.00
_cell.angle_beta   90.00
_cell.angle_gamma   90.00
#
_symmetry.space_group_name_H-M   'P 1'
#
loop_
_entity.id
_entity.type
_entity.pdbx_description
1 polymer ?
#
loop_
_entity_poly.entity_id
_entity_poly.type
_entity_poly.pdbx_seq_one_letter_code
_entity_poly.pdbx_strand_id
1 'polypeptide(L)'
;MNRRTPFSVFLSLAAIVLGVSCSDSNSDFGIDAGVGGGGGEGGSVPDPACNGSPHLCDRRFDEVSYPMAHNAMSNAENGWRVPNQNFNITRQLDYGIRAMELDTYNEDGELLLCHVVCEFGSQPLVEGLGEIRTFLESNPNEVVSIIFESSIEDAETASAIEDSGLLGFTYPHVVGDPWPTLGELIGADTRLVVFQEKPGDGEYPWLMYIWDHAWETHFSWGAPEDFNCNPNRGNPDNPLFMLNHFLTDIWGFPELAEMVNYNPLFIDRAEQCEEEGNALPNFVKVDFYDIGDLFDVVESLNAP
;
A
#
# COMPACT_ATOMS: atom_id res chain seq x y z
N MET A 1 -48.53 -44.87 41.99
CA MET A 1 -49.13 -44.70 40.65
C MET A 1 -48.02 -44.60 39.61
N ASN A 2 -48.24 -45.25 38.47
CA ASN A 2 -47.35 -45.48 37.32
C ASN A 2 -46.44 -44.31 36.90
N ARG A 3 -45.12 -44.48 36.72
CA ARG A 3 -44.38 -44.98 35.52
C ARG A 3 -44.25 -43.92 34.39
N ARG A 4 -42.99 -43.72 33.95
CA ARG A 4 -42.47 -43.35 32.60
C ARG A 4 -42.00 -41.89 32.34
N THR A 5 -40.68 -41.73 32.23
CA THR A 5 -39.96 -41.04 31.12
C THR A 5 -40.14 -41.82 29.80
N PRO A 6 -39.63 -41.40 28.61
CA PRO A 6 -39.14 -40.10 28.08
C PRO A 6 -39.80 -39.74 26.71
N PHE A 7 -39.39 -38.66 26.01
CA PHE A 7 -39.29 -38.51 24.53
C PHE A 7 -38.77 -37.08 24.23
N SER A 8 -37.48 -36.90 23.90
CA SER A 8 -36.92 -36.75 22.54
C SER A 8 -37.51 -35.62 21.69
N VAL A 9 -36.73 -34.57 21.46
CA VAL A 9 -36.77 -33.76 20.23
C VAL A 9 -35.33 -33.67 19.72
N PHE A 10 -35.02 -34.51 18.74
CA PHE A 10 -33.91 -34.33 17.82
C PHE A 10 -34.45 -33.52 16.65
N LEU A 11 -33.79 -32.42 16.29
CA LEU A 11 -33.88 -31.86 14.94
C LEU A 11 -32.45 -31.81 14.37
N SER A 12 -32.23 -32.73 13.43
CA SER A 12 -31.06 -32.79 12.56
C SER A 12 -31.47 -32.14 11.24
N LEU A 13 -30.68 -31.21 10.71
CA LEU A 13 -30.75 -30.84 9.30
C LEU A 13 -29.37 -31.05 8.68
N ALA A 14 -29.31 -32.05 7.81
CA ALA A 14 -28.19 -32.39 6.96
C ALA A 14 -28.19 -31.52 5.69
N ALA A 15 -26.99 -31.25 5.20
CA ALA A 15 -26.72 -30.71 3.87
C ALA A 15 -27.17 -31.67 2.76
N ILE A 16 -27.69 -31.12 1.66
CA ILE A 16 -27.85 -31.84 0.39
C ILE A 16 -27.28 -30.97 -0.74
N VAL A 17 -26.23 -31.51 -1.35
CA VAL A 17 -25.62 -31.13 -2.63
C VAL A 17 -26.39 -31.85 -3.75
N LEU A 18 -26.87 -31.11 -4.74
CA LEU A 18 -27.25 -31.58 -6.08
C LEU A 18 -26.97 -30.40 -7.02
N GLY A 19 -26.06 -30.44 -8.01
CA GLY A 19 -25.84 -31.51 -8.96
C GLY A 19 -26.68 -31.23 -10.21
N VAL A 20 -26.31 -30.23 -11.02
CA VAL A 20 -26.98 -29.94 -12.29
C VAL A 20 -26.24 -30.67 -13.41
N SER A 21 -26.89 -31.70 -13.93
CA SER A 21 -26.52 -32.43 -15.16
C SER A 21 -27.04 -31.65 -16.37
N CYS A 22 -26.19 -31.52 -17.40
CA CYS A 22 -26.61 -31.15 -18.74
C CYS A 22 -27.52 -32.24 -19.33
N SER A 23 -28.51 -31.83 -20.12
CA SER A 23 -29.29 -32.71 -20.98
C SER A 23 -29.48 -32.07 -22.34
N ASP A 24 -29.03 -32.78 -23.37
CA ASP A 24 -29.21 -32.48 -24.78
C ASP A 24 -30.69 -32.52 -25.18
N SER A 25 -31.10 -31.61 -26.05
CA SER A 25 -32.20 -31.88 -26.98
C SER A 25 -31.96 -31.19 -28.32
N ASN A 26 -31.76 -32.03 -29.34
CA ASN A 26 -31.81 -31.70 -30.75
C ASN A 26 -33.22 -31.24 -31.15
N SER A 27 -33.31 -30.14 -31.89
CA SER A 27 -34.34 -29.97 -32.91
C SER A 27 -33.73 -29.23 -34.11
N ASP A 28 -33.75 -29.93 -35.24
CA ASP A 28 -33.27 -29.56 -36.57
C ASP A 28 -34.21 -28.54 -37.26
N PHE A 29 -33.67 -27.87 -38.29
CA PHE A 29 -34.27 -27.15 -39.42
C PHE A 29 -33.84 -25.68 -39.61
N GLY A 30 -33.05 -25.46 -40.67
CA GLY A 30 -33.04 -24.20 -41.41
C GLY A 30 -31.66 -23.78 -41.94
N ILE A 31 -31.27 -24.31 -43.11
CA ILE A 31 -30.15 -23.80 -43.89
C ILE A 31 -30.58 -22.46 -44.53
N ASP A 32 -29.86 -21.38 -44.23
CA ASP A 32 -29.68 -20.28 -45.19
C ASP A 32 -28.23 -19.78 -45.13
N ALA A 33 -27.57 -19.84 -46.27
CA ALA A 33 -26.18 -19.46 -46.46
C ALA A 33 -26.14 -17.98 -46.88
N GLY A 34 -25.99 -17.10 -45.89
CA GLY A 34 -25.71 -15.68 -46.08
C GLY A 34 -24.26 -15.36 -45.72
N VAL A 35 -23.37 -15.32 -46.70
CA VAL A 35 -22.03 -14.74 -46.57
C VAL A 35 -22.20 -13.23 -46.35
N GLY A 36 -21.87 -12.76 -45.15
CA GLY A 36 -21.80 -11.34 -44.80
C GLY A 36 -20.59 -11.08 -43.93
N GLY A 37 -19.49 -10.66 -44.55
CA GLY A 37 -18.33 -10.15 -43.82
C GLY A 37 -18.69 -8.84 -43.12
N GLY A 38 -18.56 -8.83 -41.80
CA GLY A 38 -18.57 -7.62 -40.97
C GLY A 38 -17.43 -7.77 -39.98
N GLY A 39 -16.42 -6.91 -40.12
CA GLY A 39 -15.27 -6.88 -39.22
C GLY A 39 -15.75 -6.71 -37.79
N GLY A 40 -15.37 -7.65 -36.93
CA GLY A 40 -15.51 -7.47 -35.49
C GLY A 40 -14.68 -6.27 -35.09
N GLU A 41 -15.35 -5.25 -34.57
CA GLU A 41 -14.72 -4.23 -33.75
C GLU A 41 -13.97 -4.96 -32.64
N GLY A 42 -12.64 -4.99 -32.73
CA GLY A 42 -11.81 -5.37 -31.61
C GLY A 42 -12.14 -4.39 -30.49
N GLY A 43 -12.82 -4.87 -29.45
CA GLY A 43 -12.91 -4.13 -28.20
C GLY A 43 -11.47 -3.81 -27.80
N SER A 44 -11.14 -2.52 -27.76
CA SER A 44 -9.85 -2.07 -27.24
C SER A 44 -9.73 -2.66 -25.84
N VAL A 45 -8.76 -3.54 -25.63
CA VAL A 45 -8.27 -3.82 -24.29
C VAL A 45 -7.95 -2.44 -23.72
N PRO A 46 -8.52 -2.04 -22.57
CA PRO A 46 -8.13 -0.79 -21.92
C PRO A 46 -6.61 -0.77 -21.85
N ASP A 47 -5.99 0.36 -22.21
CA ASP A 47 -4.54 0.50 -22.05
C ASP A 47 -4.20 0.11 -20.61
N PRO A 48 -3.13 -0.68 -20.38
CA PRO A 48 -2.77 -1.11 -19.05
C PRO A 48 -2.57 0.14 -18.20
N ALA A 49 -3.37 0.25 -17.14
CA ALA A 49 -3.26 1.34 -16.18
C ALA A 49 -2.13 1.03 -15.19
N CYS A 50 -1.29 2.01 -14.87
CA CYS A 50 -0.24 1.88 -13.86
C CYS A 50 -0.72 2.55 -12.58
N ASN A 51 -0.71 1.84 -11.46
CA ASN A 51 -1.30 2.32 -10.21
C ASN A 51 -2.73 2.88 -10.38
N GLY A 52 -3.57 2.17 -11.15
CA GLY A 52 -4.96 2.55 -11.40
C GLY A 52 -5.19 3.61 -12.49
N SER A 53 -4.16 4.20 -13.08
CA SER A 53 -4.31 5.22 -14.15
C SER A 53 -3.38 5.03 -15.35
N PRO A 54 -3.88 5.12 -16.62
CA PRO A 54 -3.03 4.99 -17.81
C PRO A 54 -1.97 6.10 -17.97
N HIS A 55 -2.27 7.33 -17.55
CA HIS A 55 -1.33 8.45 -17.74
C HIS A 55 -0.12 8.39 -16.80
N LEU A 56 -0.18 7.55 -15.75
CA LEU A 56 0.95 7.34 -14.84
C LEU A 56 2.00 6.41 -15.44
N CYS A 57 1.67 5.63 -16.47
CA CYS A 57 2.62 4.66 -17.04
C CYS A 57 3.86 5.31 -17.67
N ASP A 58 3.69 6.50 -18.28
CA ASP A 58 4.78 7.23 -18.92
C ASP A 58 5.51 8.18 -17.95
N ARG A 59 5.04 8.31 -16.70
CA ARG A 59 5.69 9.14 -15.67
C ARG A 59 6.80 8.38 -14.98
N ARG A 60 7.91 9.06 -14.71
CA ARG A 60 8.99 8.52 -13.87
C ARG A 60 8.50 8.33 -12.44
N PHE A 61 9.12 7.40 -11.71
CA PHE A 61 8.75 7.13 -10.32
C PHE A 61 8.80 8.39 -9.44
N ASP A 62 9.74 9.31 -9.71
CA ASP A 62 9.90 10.63 -9.06
C ASP A 62 8.93 11.71 -9.56
N GLU A 63 8.07 11.41 -10.54
CA GLU A 63 7.07 12.32 -11.12
C GLU A 63 5.62 11.92 -10.75
N VAL A 64 5.47 11.04 -9.77
CA VAL A 64 4.18 10.53 -9.31
C VAL A 64 4.04 10.75 -7.81
N SER A 65 2.83 11.11 -7.39
CA SER A 65 2.40 11.15 -6.00
C SER A 65 1.72 9.84 -5.62
N TYR A 66 2.08 9.28 -4.46
CA TYR A 66 1.59 8.01 -3.93
C TYR A 66 0.93 8.26 -2.57
N PRO A 67 -0.29 7.74 -2.35
CA PRO A 67 -0.90 7.78 -1.03
C PRO A 67 -0.12 6.82 -0.11
N MET A 68 0.34 7.35 1.02
CA MET A 68 1.21 6.65 1.96
C MET A 68 0.57 6.50 3.33
N ALA A 69 0.60 5.29 3.88
CA ALA A 69 0.18 5.01 5.26
C ALA A 69 1.39 5.06 6.22
N HIS A 70 1.29 5.91 7.25
CA HIS A 70 2.22 5.96 8.38
C HIS A 70 2.01 4.73 9.29
N ASN A 71 3.10 4.05 9.67
CA ASN A 71 3.09 2.85 10.50
C ASN A 71 2.01 1.86 10.06
N ALA A 72 2.04 1.47 8.79
CA ALA A 72 0.95 0.77 8.11
C ALA A 72 0.51 -0.52 8.82
N MET A 73 1.42 -1.22 9.50
CA MET A 73 1.07 -2.41 10.30
C MET A 73 0.18 -2.12 11.51
N SER A 74 0.23 -0.90 12.06
CA SER A 74 -0.35 -0.55 13.35
C SER A 74 -1.84 -0.30 13.18
N ASN A 75 -2.66 -1.35 13.29
CA ASN A 75 -4.05 -1.28 12.86
C ASN A 75 -5.11 -1.88 13.79
N ALA A 76 -6.29 -1.25 13.80
CA ALA A 76 -7.40 -1.61 14.66
C ALA A 76 -8.04 -2.96 14.29
N GLU A 77 -8.10 -3.29 13.00
CA GLU A 77 -8.67 -4.54 12.48
C GLU A 77 -7.95 -5.79 13.00
N ASN A 78 -6.63 -5.72 13.17
CA ASN A 78 -5.82 -6.77 13.80
C ASN A 78 -5.81 -6.69 15.34
N GLY A 79 -6.61 -5.79 15.94
CA GLY A 79 -6.79 -5.69 17.39
C GLY A 79 -5.69 -4.94 18.14
N TRP A 80 -4.91 -4.10 17.47
CA TRP A 80 -3.88 -3.28 18.10
C TRP A 80 -4.52 -2.23 19.01
N ARG A 81 -3.86 -1.93 20.14
CA ARG A 81 -4.43 -1.03 21.16
C ARG A 81 -4.31 0.45 20.82
N VAL A 82 -3.29 0.81 20.03
CA VAL A 82 -2.90 2.19 19.70
C VAL A 82 -2.62 2.29 18.19
N PRO A 83 -3.63 2.03 17.36
CA PRO A 83 -3.43 1.92 15.92
C PRO A 83 -3.16 3.28 15.28
N ASN A 84 -2.36 3.28 14.22
CA ASN A 84 -2.22 4.39 13.27
C ASN A 84 -3.23 4.28 12.12
N GLN A 85 -3.78 3.08 11.88
CA GLN A 85 -4.70 2.82 10.77
C GLN A 85 -5.93 2.02 11.24
N ASN A 86 -7.09 2.17 10.60
CA ASN A 86 -8.24 1.33 10.95
C ASN A 86 -8.12 -0.10 10.41
N PHE A 87 -7.43 -0.28 9.28
CA PHE A 87 -7.45 -1.52 8.51
C PHE A 87 -6.06 -2.08 8.27
N ASN A 88 -5.98 -3.39 8.06
CA ASN A 88 -4.71 -4.10 7.83
C ASN A 88 -4.05 -3.74 6.49
N ILE A 89 -2.83 -4.25 6.30
CA ILE A 89 -1.99 -3.99 5.10
C ILE A 89 -2.72 -4.41 3.82
N THR A 90 -3.35 -5.58 3.81
CA THR A 90 -4.13 -6.05 2.66
C THR A 90 -5.18 -5.02 2.23
N ARG A 91 -5.99 -4.54 3.18
CA ARG A 91 -7.05 -3.57 2.88
C ARG A 91 -6.52 -2.19 2.51
N GLN A 92 -5.41 -1.76 3.11
CA GLN A 92 -4.72 -0.52 2.70
C GLN A 92 -4.34 -0.57 1.22
N LEU A 93 -3.71 -1.66 0.76
CA LEU A 93 -3.31 -1.85 -0.63
C LEU A 93 -4.53 -1.90 -1.56
N ASP A 94 -5.55 -2.68 -1.19
CA ASP A 94 -6.80 -2.79 -1.96
C ASP A 94 -7.53 -1.45 -2.12
N TYR A 95 -7.40 -0.55 -1.13
CA TYR A 95 -8.05 0.76 -1.14
C TYR A 95 -7.24 1.83 -1.88
N GLY A 96 -5.99 1.54 -2.26
CA GLY A 96 -5.20 2.42 -3.11
C GLY A 96 -3.88 2.88 -2.50
N ILE A 97 -3.53 2.49 -1.26
CA ILE A 97 -2.19 2.79 -0.71
C ILE A 97 -1.10 2.17 -1.59
N ARG A 98 -0.10 2.96 -1.96
CA ARG A 98 1.05 2.52 -2.78
C ARG A 98 2.40 2.80 -2.16
N ALA A 99 2.43 3.44 -0.99
CA ALA A 99 3.62 3.54 -0.16
C ALA A 99 3.27 3.25 1.31
N MET A 100 4.18 2.61 2.04
CA MET A 100 3.96 2.23 3.43
C MET A 100 5.22 2.46 4.24
N GLU A 101 5.07 3.03 5.43
CA GLU A 101 6.13 2.97 6.45
C GLU A 101 5.92 1.75 7.33
N LEU A 102 7.00 1.01 7.56
CA LEU A 102 7.01 -0.19 8.40
C LEU A 102 8.19 -0.18 9.39
N ASP A 103 7.92 0.04 10.66
CA ASP A 103 8.72 -0.33 11.81
C ASP A 103 9.03 -1.84 11.90
N THR A 104 10.29 -2.18 12.15
CA THR A 104 10.73 -3.57 12.33
C THR A 104 11.56 -3.73 13.59
N TYR A 105 11.27 -4.76 14.39
CA TYR A 105 11.95 -5.08 15.65
C TYR A 105 12.36 -6.56 15.69
N ASN A 106 13.38 -6.84 16.51
CA ASN A 106 13.77 -8.20 16.88
C ASN A 106 13.52 -8.39 18.38
N GLU A 107 12.49 -9.17 18.71
CA GLU A 107 12.10 -9.49 20.09
C GLU A 107 12.48 -10.95 20.38
N ASP A 108 13.52 -11.15 21.18
CA ASP A 108 14.03 -12.48 21.58
C ASP A 108 14.28 -13.45 20.41
N GLY A 109 14.68 -12.93 19.24
CA GLY A 109 14.98 -13.70 18.03
C GLY A 109 13.80 -13.83 17.06
N GLU A 110 12.65 -13.21 17.35
CA GLU A 110 11.51 -13.12 16.44
C GLU A 110 11.47 -11.75 15.76
N LEU A 111 11.45 -11.73 14.42
CA LEU A 111 11.34 -10.50 13.64
C LEU A 111 9.87 -10.08 13.52
N LEU A 112 9.56 -8.90 14.03
CA LEU A 112 8.19 -8.39 14.17
C LEU A 112 8.03 -7.02 13.52
N LEU A 113 6.83 -6.81 12.98
CA LEU A 113 6.22 -5.50 12.77
C LEU A 113 5.52 -5.09 14.08
N CYS A 114 5.92 -3.97 14.66
CA CYS A 114 5.35 -3.42 15.89
C CYS A 114 5.72 -1.94 16.00
N HIS A 115 4.99 -1.14 16.78
CA HIS A 115 5.29 0.29 16.93
C HIS A 115 5.64 0.62 18.39
N VAL A 116 6.92 0.83 18.67
CA VAL A 116 7.54 1.15 19.98
C VAL A 116 7.38 0.09 21.07
N VAL A 117 6.17 -0.45 21.29
CA VAL A 117 5.84 -1.43 22.34
C VAL A 117 5.05 -2.59 21.71
N CYS A 118 5.74 -3.69 21.39
CA CYS A 118 5.14 -4.81 20.67
C CYS A 118 3.98 -5.48 21.43
N GLU A 119 3.88 -5.37 22.76
CA GLU A 119 2.75 -5.91 23.53
C GLU A 119 1.43 -5.15 23.32
N PHE A 120 1.48 -3.99 22.66
CA PHE A 120 0.28 -3.24 22.26
C PHE A 120 -0.26 -3.64 20.89
N GLY A 121 0.52 -4.43 20.15
CA GLY A 121 0.17 -4.97 18.85
C GLY A 121 1.44 -5.34 18.12
N SER A 122 1.43 -6.52 17.51
CA SER A 122 2.53 -6.99 16.69
C SER A 122 2.03 -7.96 15.61
N GLN A 123 2.84 -8.13 14.59
CA GLN A 123 2.65 -9.10 13.52
C GLN A 123 4.03 -9.64 13.11
N PRO A 124 4.20 -10.94 12.83
CA PRO A 124 5.45 -11.44 12.28
C PRO A 124 5.83 -10.72 10.99
N LEU A 125 7.10 -10.31 10.84
CA LEU A 125 7.56 -9.53 9.70
C LEU A 125 7.27 -10.21 8.36
N VAL A 126 7.57 -11.51 8.26
CA VAL A 126 7.32 -12.30 7.05
C VAL A 126 5.82 -12.38 6.72
N GLU A 127 4.94 -12.37 7.72
CA GLU A 127 3.49 -12.40 7.50
C GLU A 127 2.99 -11.09 6.89
N GLY A 128 3.40 -9.94 7.42
CA GLY A 128 3.02 -8.63 6.87
C GLY A 128 3.59 -8.39 5.47
N LEU A 129 4.85 -8.80 5.23
CA LEU A 129 5.44 -8.79 3.88
C LEU A 129 4.71 -9.75 2.92
N GLY A 130 4.18 -10.85 3.43
CA GLY A 130 3.35 -11.79 2.67
C GLY A 130 2.03 -11.19 2.16
N GLU A 131 1.43 -10.25 2.90
CA GLU A 131 0.26 -9.48 2.43
C GLU A 131 0.62 -8.64 1.20
N ILE A 132 1.77 -7.94 1.25
CA ILE A 132 2.29 -7.12 0.14
C ILE A 132 2.59 -8.00 -1.08
N ARG A 133 3.23 -9.15 -0.87
CA ARG A 133 3.48 -10.11 -1.95
C ARG A 133 2.19 -10.55 -2.62
N THR A 134 1.19 -10.96 -1.82
CA THR A 134 -0.10 -11.44 -2.33
C THR A 134 -0.78 -10.39 -3.20
N PHE A 135 -0.68 -9.11 -2.79
CA PHE A 135 -1.18 -7.99 -3.57
C PHE A 135 -0.41 -7.83 -4.89
N LEU A 136 0.93 -7.83 -4.89
CA LEU A 136 1.74 -7.68 -6.11
C LEU A 136 1.54 -8.84 -7.11
N GLU A 137 1.33 -10.07 -6.62
CA GLU A 137 1.01 -11.23 -7.46
C GLU A 137 -0.38 -11.11 -8.09
N SER A 138 -1.35 -10.55 -7.36
CA SER A 138 -2.73 -10.40 -7.82
C SER A 138 -2.95 -9.19 -8.73
N ASN A 139 -2.07 -8.19 -8.63
CA ASN A 139 -2.20 -6.90 -9.31
C ASN A 139 -0.90 -6.58 -10.09
N PRO A 140 -0.75 -7.09 -11.33
CA PRO A 140 0.52 -7.03 -12.07
C PRO A 140 0.93 -5.62 -12.53
N ASN A 141 0.00 -4.65 -12.51
CA ASN A 141 0.26 -3.28 -12.95
C ASN A 141 0.42 -2.29 -11.79
N GLU A 142 0.73 -2.80 -10.60
CA GLU A 142 0.90 -1.99 -9.39
C GLU A 142 2.37 -1.96 -8.98
N VAL A 143 2.85 -0.77 -8.63
CA VAL A 143 4.16 -0.50 -8.04
C VAL A 143 3.95 -0.03 -6.60
N VAL A 144 4.64 -0.65 -5.66
CA VAL A 144 4.54 -0.39 -4.22
C VAL A 144 5.90 0.04 -3.66
N SER A 145 5.89 0.95 -2.69
CA SER A 145 7.07 1.32 -1.92
C SER A 145 6.95 0.95 -0.45
N ILE A 146 8.05 0.49 0.12
CA ILE A 146 8.19 0.25 1.56
C ILE A 146 9.33 1.11 2.08
N ILE A 147 9.10 1.80 3.20
CA ILE A 147 10.14 2.52 3.93
C ILE A 147 10.22 1.90 5.32
N PHE A 148 11.34 1.26 5.64
CA PHE A 148 11.52 0.63 6.94
C PHE A 148 12.09 1.61 7.98
N GLU A 149 11.36 1.82 9.08
CA GLU A 149 11.93 2.37 10.32
C GLU A 149 12.58 1.21 11.10
N SER A 150 13.80 0.85 10.67
CA SER A 150 14.38 -0.43 11.02
C SER A 150 15.22 -0.40 12.31
N SER A 151 14.83 -1.25 13.27
CA SER A 151 15.63 -1.58 14.48
C SER A 151 16.29 -2.97 14.40
N ILE A 152 16.28 -3.62 13.23
CA ILE A 152 16.91 -4.93 12.98
C ILE A 152 18.11 -4.78 12.05
N GLU A 153 18.96 -5.79 11.91
CA GLU A 153 20.13 -5.75 11.02
C GLU A 153 19.73 -5.87 9.53
N ASP A 154 20.56 -5.37 8.61
CA ASP A 154 20.26 -5.39 7.16
C ASP A 154 20.06 -6.82 6.64
N ALA A 155 20.85 -7.77 7.15
CA ALA A 155 20.72 -9.19 6.83
C ALA A 155 19.40 -9.81 7.32
N GLU A 156 18.82 -9.30 8.41
CA GLU A 156 17.53 -9.77 8.93
C GLU A 156 16.39 -9.26 8.04
N THR A 157 16.43 -7.98 7.64
CA THR A 157 15.52 -7.42 6.63
C THR A 157 15.62 -8.18 5.31
N ALA A 158 16.83 -8.46 4.84
CA ALA A 158 17.07 -9.22 3.62
C ALA A 158 16.51 -10.64 3.68
N SER A 159 16.74 -11.36 4.79
CA SER A 159 16.16 -12.69 5.00
C SER A 159 14.64 -12.64 4.97
N ALA A 160 14.00 -11.66 5.61
CA ALA A 160 12.54 -11.55 5.63
C ALA A 160 11.95 -11.22 4.23
N ILE A 161 12.63 -10.39 3.43
CA ILE A 161 12.26 -10.11 2.03
C ILE A 161 12.40 -11.36 1.15
N GLU A 162 13.42 -12.17 1.36
CA GLU A 162 13.59 -13.44 0.66
C GLU A 162 12.53 -14.48 1.09
N ASP A 163 12.34 -14.67 2.39
CA ASP A 163 11.41 -15.65 2.96
C ASP A 163 9.94 -15.33 2.66
N SER A 164 9.58 -14.05 2.57
CA SER A 164 8.25 -13.62 2.13
C SER A 164 8.03 -13.87 0.63
N GLY A 165 9.11 -13.98 -0.16
CA GLY A 165 9.07 -14.13 -1.61
C GLY A 165 9.04 -12.80 -2.38
N LEU A 166 9.41 -11.69 -1.73
CA LEU A 166 9.40 -10.36 -2.33
C LEU A 166 10.67 -10.00 -3.11
N LEU A 167 11.78 -10.72 -2.88
CA LEU A 167 13.08 -10.39 -3.48
C LEU A 167 13.04 -10.23 -5.01
N GLY A 168 12.21 -11.02 -5.71
CA GLY A 168 12.07 -10.94 -7.16
C GLY A 168 11.44 -9.65 -7.68
N PHE A 169 10.68 -8.95 -6.84
CA PHE A 169 10.02 -7.69 -7.20
C PHE A 169 10.89 -6.46 -6.93
N THR A 170 12.03 -6.59 -6.25
CA THR A 170 12.75 -5.41 -5.77
C THR A 170 13.44 -4.65 -6.90
N TYR A 171 13.37 -3.32 -6.84
CA TYR A 171 14.10 -2.42 -7.73
C TYR A 171 15.23 -1.70 -6.99
N PRO A 172 16.51 -1.95 -7.32
CA PRO A 172 17.62 -1.14 -6.85
C PRO A 172 17.78 0.11 -7.73
N HIS A 173 17.86 1.29 -7.11
CA HIS A 173 18.13 2.54 -7.80
C HIS A 173 19.52 3.09 -7.46
N VAL A 174 20.20 3.65 -8.46
CA VAL A 174 21.52 4.29 -8.28
C VAL A 174 21.31 5.81 -8.18
N VAL A 175 21.76 6.40 -7.09
CA VAL A 175 21.67 7.86 -6.87
C VAL A 175 22.28 8.63 -8.04
N GLY A 176 21.50 9.56 -8.60
CA GLY A 176 21.89 10.43 -9.71
C GLY A 176 21.51 9.90 -11.10
N ASP A 177 21.13 8.63 -11.23
CA ASP A 177 20.50 8.13 -12.45
C ASP A 177 19.03 8.62 -12.52
N PRO A 178 18.46 8.79 -13.72
CA PRO A 178 17.03 9.08 -13.83
C PRO A 178 16.21 7.88 -13.33
N TRP A 179 15.16 8.15 -12.55
CA TRP A 179 14.19 7.12 -12.18
C TRP A 179 13.49 6.55 -13.42
N PRO A 180 13.23 5.22 -13.45
CA PRO A 180 12.42 4.61 -14.49
C PRO A 180 10.97 5.06 -14.41
N THR A 181 10.26 4.93 -15.52
CA THR A 181 8.81 5.07 -15.56
C THR A 181 8.10 3.95 -14.83
N LEU A 182 6.86 4.18 -14.38
CA LEU A 182 6.06 3.10 -13.81
C LEU A 182 5.84 1.96 -14.81
N GLY A 183 5.65 2.28 -16.09
CA GLY A 183 5.54 1.28 -17.16
C GLY A 183 6.80 0.42 -17.31
N GLU A 184 8.00 1.00 -17.14
CA GLU A 184 9.26 0.26 -17.17
C GLU A 184 9.43 -0.64 -15.94
N LEU A 185 9.11 -0.15 -14.74
CA LEU A 185 9.13 -0.95 -13.51
C LEU A 185 8.18 -2.16 -13.61
N ILE A 186 6.97 -1.92 -14.11
CA ILE A 186 5.96 -2.96 -14.33
C ILE A 186 6.41 -3.95 -15.41
N GLY A 187 6.91 -3.47 -16.54
CA GLY A 187 7.38 -4.31 -17.64
C GLY A 187 8.57 -5.20 -17.27
N ALA A 188 9.39 -4.76 -16.31
CA ALA A 188 10.52 -5.53 -15.77
C ALA A 188 10.15 -6.43 -14.57
N ASP A 189 8.91 -6.34 -14.07
CA ASP A 189 8.43 -6.97 -12.83
C ASP A 189 9.23 -6.56 -11.57
N THR A 190 9.95 -5.42 -11.61
CA THR A 190 10.66 -4.84 -10.47
C THR A 190 9.78 -3.79 -9.78
N ARG A 191 8.65 -4.24 -9.25
CA ARG A 191 7.53 -3.40 -8.80
C ARG A 191 7.53 -3.06 -7.31
N LEU A 192 8.59 -3.40 -6.60
CA LEU A 192 8.76 -3.09 -5.18
C LEU A 192 10.00 -2.20 -4.98
N VAL A 193 9.78 -0.96 -4.56
CA VAL A 193 10.85 0.00 -4.23
C VAL A 193 11.05 0.00 -2.72
N VAL A 194 12.22 -0.45 -2.24
CA VAL A 194 12.46 -0.64 -0.81
C VAL A 194 13.48 0.37 -0.30
N PHE A 195 13.11 1.07 0.77
CA PHE A 195 13.98 1.97 1.50
C PHE A 195 14.06 1.60 2.98
N GLN A 196 15.06 2.13 3.66
CA GLN A 196 15.17 2.14 5.11
C GLN A 196 15.70 3.49 5.61
N GLU A 197 15.31 3.85 6.83
CA GLU A 197 15.72 5.11 7.47
C GLU A 197 17.14 5.09 8.07
N LYS A 198 17.74 3.91 8.21
CA LYS A 198 19.13 3.75 8.65
C LYS A 198 20.07 3.57 7.45
N PRO A 199 21.30 4.12 7.49
CA PRO A 199 22.30 3.84 6.45
C PRO A 199 22.60 2.33 6.38
N GLY A 200 22.54 1.77 5.18
CA GLY A 200 22.84 0.35 4.96
C GLY A 200 24.35 0.04 4.91
N ASP A 201 24.67 -1.24 4.98
CA ASP A 201 26.05 -1.78 4.85
C ASP A 201 26.55 -1.89 3.40
N GLY A 202 25.64 -1.74 2.43
CA GLY A 202 25.91 -1.83 0.99
C GLY A 202 25.90 -3.25 0.42
N GLU A 203 25.59 -4.27 1.21
CA GLU A 203 25.50 -5.67 0.77
C GLU A 203 24.23 -5.95 -0.05
N TYR A 204 23.16 -5.19 0.19
CA TYR A 204 21.86 -5.33 -0.46
C TYR A 204 21.50 -4.06 -1.26
N PRO A 205 21.85 -3.96 -2.56
CA PRO A 205 21.65 -2.73 -3.35
C PRO A 205 20.20 -2.27 -3.50
N TRP A 206 19.24 -3.17 -3.27
CA TRP A 206 17.81 -2.87 -3.32
C TRP A 206 17.25 -2.32 -2.00
N LEU A 207 17.99 -2.44 -0.89
CA LEU A 207 17.63 -1.90 0.42
C LEU A 207 18.26 -0.51 0.56
N MET A 208 17.58 0.48 -0.03
CA MET A 208 18.15 1.81 -0.22
C MET A 208 18.05 2.67 1.05
N TYR A 209 19.04 3.54 1.30
CA TYR A 209 18.95 4.52 2.38
C TYR A 209 18.07 5.70 1.94
N ILE A 210 16.89 5.87 2.53
CA ILE A 210 15.88 6.82 2.03
C ILE A 210 16.42 8.26 1.92
N TRP A 211 17.30 8.69 2.82
CA TRP A 211 17.80 10.07 2.85
C TRP A 211 18.85 10.40 1.77
N ASP A 212 19.32 9.40 1.01
CA ASP A 212 20.07 9.61 -0.23
C ASP A 212 19.15 9.88 -1.44
N HIS A 213 17.85 9.58 -1.32
CA HIS A 213 16.88 9.63 -2.42
C HIS A 213 15.73 10.61 -2.18
N ALA A 214 15.45 10.94 -0.91
CA ALA A 214 14.32 11.76 -0.53
C ALA A 214 14.66 12.82 0.51
N TRP A 215 13.73 13.74 0.71
CA TRP A 215 13.65 14.63 1.87
C TRP A 215 12.20 14.68 2.36
N GLU A 216 11.98 15.22 3.56
CA GLU A 216 10.65 15.27 4.16
C GLU A 216 10.35 16.58 4.89
N THR A 217 9.07 16.89 5.09
CA THR A 217 8.64 17.85 6.14
C THR A 217 8.76 17.20 7.53
N HIS A 218 8.76 18.01 8.59
CA HIS A 218 8.76 17.47 9.96
C HIS A 218 7.54 16.56 10.23
N PHE A 219 7.68 15.60 11.14
CA PHE A 219 6.69 14.53 11.38
C PHE A 219 5.95 14.66 12.73
N SER A 220 6.36 15.58 13.60
CA SER A 220 5.74 15.75 14.93
C SER A 220 5.05 17.11 15.05
N TRP A 221 3.75 17.14 14.79
CA TRP A 221 2.89 18.33 14.84
C TRP A 221 1.83 18.22 15.93
N GLY A 222 1.67 19.25 16.76
CA GLY A 222 0.69 19.23 17.86
C GLY A 222 -0.69 19.75 17.45
N ALA A 223 -0.73 20.66 16.48
CA ALA A 223 -1.97 21.25 15.97
C ALA A 223 -1.87 21.54 14.46
N PRO A 224 -3.01 21.65 13.74
CA PRO A 224 -3.01 21.96 12.31
C PRO A 224 -2.27 23.26 11.96
N GLU A 225 -2.29 24.25 12.85
CA GLU A 225 -1.63 25.54 12.65
C GLU A 225 -0.09 25.47 12.73
N ASP A 226 0.47 24.36 13.23
CA ASP A 226 1.92 24.18 13.32
C ASP A 226 2.53 23.73 11.99
N PHE A 227 1.72 23.20 11.07
CA PHE A 227 2.18 22.69 9.78
C PHE A 227 2.95 23.76 9.00
N ASN A 228 4.10 23.35 8.47
CA ASN A 228 4.89 24.12 7.52
C ASN A 228 5.63 23.19 6.56
N CYS A 229 6.30 23.77 5.57
CA CYS A 229 6.99 23.03 4.51
C CYS A 229 8.52 23.03 4.70
N ASN A 230 9.01 23.33 5.90
CA ASN A 230 10.45 23.32 6.16
C ASN A 230 11.00 21.88 6.04
N PRO A 231 12.13 21.68 5.35
CA PRO A 231 12.82 20.40 5.34
C PRO A 231 13.22 19.95 6.74
N ASN A 232 13.09 18.65 7.02
CA ASN A 232 13.48 18.03 8.29
C ASN A 232 14.66 17.07 8.13
N ARG A 233 14.46 15.96 7.41
CA ARG A 233 15.48 14.96 7.08
C ARG A 233 15.72 14.92 5.57
N GLY A 234 16.88 14.41 5.16
CA GLY A 234 17.29 14.34 3.76
C GLY A 234 17.77 15.67 3.17
N ASN A 235 18.07 15.66 1.87
CA ASN A 235 18.49 16.84 1.11
C ASN A 235 17.36 17.30 0.18
N PRO A 236 16.88 18.57 0.25
CA PRO A 236 15.88 19.11 -0.67
C PRO A 236 16.23 19.06 -2.16
N ASP A 237 17.51 18.87 -2.51
CA ASP A 237 17.92 18.63 -3.90
C ASP A 237 17.60 17.19 -4.39
N ASN A 238 17.20 16.30 -3.49
CA ASN A 238 16.83 14.92 -3.81
C ASN A 238 15.50 14.88 -4.60
N PRO A 239 15.33 13.92 -5.52
CA PRO A 239 14.18 13.89 -6.41
C PRO A 239 12.87 13.49 -5.74
N LEU A 240 12.91 12.78 -4.60
CA LEU A 240 11.71 12.37 -3.89
C LEU A 240 11.40 13.29 -2.70
N PHE A 241 10.12 13.60 -2.52
CA PHE A 241 9.63 14.38 -1.40
C PHE A 241 8.54 13.64 -0.61
N MET A 242 8.74 13.49 0.70
CA MET A 242 7.76 12.94 1.63
C MET A 242 7.07 14.07 2.41
N LEU A 243 5.77 14.21 2.20
CA LEU A 243 4.92 15.13 2.93
C LEU A 243 4.32 14.40 4.13
N ASN A 244 4.85 14.69 5.32
CA ASN A 244 4.27 14.23 6.58
C ASN A 244 3.03 15.11 6.91
N HIS A 245 1.84 14.51 6.82
CA HIS A 245 0.55 15.17 7.02
C HIS A 245 -0.30 14.42 8.06
N PHE A 246 0.11 14.51 9.33
CA PHE A 246 -0.62 13.96 10.46
C PHE A 246 -0.25 14.73 11.73
N LEU A 247 -1.10 14.65 12.75
CA LEU A 247 -0.80 15.19 14.08
C LEU A 247 -0.22 14.08 14.96
N THR A 248 0.74 14.44 15.80
CA THR A 248 1.38 13.51 16.74
C THR A 248 0.89 13.80 18.15
N ASP A 249 0.30 12.78 18.76
CA ASP A 249 -0.03 12.75 20.18
C ASP A 249 0.53 11.45 20.78
N ILE A 250 0.47 11.31 22.11
CA ILE A 250 0.90 10.12 22.86
C ILE A 250 0.15 8.87 22.38
N TRP A 251 -1.05 9.03 21.82
CA TRP A 251 -1.87 7.96 21.29
C TRP A 251 -2.38 8.31 19.89
N GLY A 252 -2.41 7.33 18.99
CA GLY A 252 -3.10 7.46 17.70
C GLY A 252 -4.62 7.49 17.91
N PHE A 253 -5.26 8.54 17.43
CA PHE A 253 -6.72 8.71 17.50
C PHE A 253 -7.29 9.13 16.13
N PRO A 254 -8.38 8.49 15.65
CA PRO A 254 -9.09 8.90 14.44
C PRO A 254 -9.45 10.39 14.41
N GLU A 255 -9.78 10.97 15.56
CA GLU A 255 -10.15 12.37 15.70
C GLU A 255 -9.02 13.33 15.28
N LEU A 256 -7.75 12.92 15.40
CA LEU A 256 -6.62 13.71 14.92
C LEU A 256 -6.57 13.76 13.39
N ALA A 257 -6.85 12.64 12.72
CA ALA A 257 -6.97 12.59 11.27
C ALA A 257 -8.17 13.43 10.78
N GLU A 258 -9.32 13.39 11.47
CA GLU A 258 -10.48 14.24 11.15
C GLU A 258 -10.15 15.75 11.20
N MET A 259 -9.15 16.15 11.99
CA MET A 259 -8.71 17.55 12.10
C MET A 259 -7.82 18.03 10.96
N VAL A 260 -7.21 17.13 10.18
CA VAL A 260 -6.21 17.52 9.17
C VAL A 260 -6.39 16.86 7.80
N ASN A 261 -6.97 15.67 7.70
CA ASN A 261 -7.11 14.95 6.43
C ASN A 261 -8.28 15.47 5.56
N TYR A 262 -8.75 16.70 5.72
CA TYR A 262 -9.89 17.22 4.94
C TYR A 262 -9.50 18.40 4.05
N ASN A 263 -10.20 18.54 2.94
CA ASN A 263 -10.09 19.68 2.05
C ASN A 263 -10.97 20.86 2.51
N PRO A 264 -10.49 22.12 2.37
CA PRO A 264 -9.32 22.50 1.60
C PRO A 264 -7.99 22.46 2.39
N LEU A 265 -7.99 22.17 3.69
CA LEU A 265 -6.76 22.21 4.50
C LEU A 265 -5.66 21.32 3.93
N PHE A 266 -6.00 20.08 3.56
CA PHE A 266 -5.03 19.12 3.05
C PHE A 266 -4.49 19.50 1.68
N ILE A 267 -5.35 19.74 0.68
CA ILE A 267 -4.89 20.15 -0.66
C ILE A 267 -4.13 21.48 -0.63
N ASP A 268 -4.61 22.49 0.10
CA ASP A 268 -3.95 23.80 0.19
C ASP A 268 -2.52 23.64 0.74
N ARG A 269 -2.34 22.74 1.72
CA ARG A 269 -1.02 22.42 2.28
C ARG A 269 -0.13 21.67 1.29
N ALA A 270 -0.67 20.68 0.59
CA ALA A 270 0.10 19.90 -0.37
C ALA A 270 0.64 20.79 -1.51
N GLU A 271 -0.23 21.64 -2.07
CA GLU A 271 0.13 22.61 -3.11
C GLU A 271 1.11 23.67 -2.59
N GLN A 272 0.91 24.16 -1.35
CA GLN A 272 1.85 25.08 -0.71
C GLN A 272 3.26 24.47 -0.61
N CYS A 273 3.36 23.23 -0.15
CA CYS A 273 4.67 22.57 -0.01
C CYS A 273 5.29 22.19 -1.35
N GLU A 274 4.49 21.89 -2.36
CA GLU A 274 4.97 21.74 -3.72
C GLU A 274 5.60 23.03 -4.24
N GLU A 275 4.94 24.18 -4.06
CA GLU A 275 5.45 25.48 -4.49
C GLU A 275 6.70 25.91 -3.70
N GLU A 276 6.68 25.81 -2.37
CA GLU A 276 7.80 26.21 -1.50
C GLU A 276 9.03 25.31 -1.68
N GLY A 277 8.81 24.01 -1.88
CA GLY A 277 9.87 23.02 -2.10
C GLY A 277 10.35 22.93 -3.55
N ASN A 278 9.58 23.47 -4.50
CA ASN A 278 9.75 23.21 -5.94
C ASN A 278 9.90 21.71 -6.24
N ALA A 279 9.06 20.89 -5.59
CA ALA A 279 9.11 19.44 -5.65
C ALA A 279 7.70 18.85 -5.44
N LEU A 280 7.31 17.90 -6.29
CA LEU A 280 6.05 17.17 -6.15
C LEU A 280 6.06 16.36 -4.84
N PRO A 281 5.02 16.43 -3.98
CA PRO A 281 4.87 15.51 -2.87
C PRO A 281 4.70 14.06 -3.36
N ASN A 282 5.82 13.32 -3.47
CA ASN A 282 5.80 11.93 -3.94
C ASN A 282 5.16 11.00 -2.92
N PHE A 283 5.51 11.12 -1.63
CA PHE A 283 4.91 10.29 -0.59
C PHE A 283 4.03 11.15 0.32
N VAL A 284 2.72 11.08 0.11
CA VAL A 284 1.74 11.83 0.91
C VAL A 284 1.31 10.95 2.09
N LYS A 285 1.96 11.17 3.24
CA LYS A 285 1.93 10.26 4.39
C LYS A 285 0.95 10.74 5.46
N VAL A 286 0.01 9.87 5.84
CA VAL A 286 -1.04 10.17 6.83
C VAL A 286 -1.23 9.05 7.84
N ASP A 287 -1.79 9.40 9.00
CA ASP A 287 -2.50 8.47 9.88
C ASP A 287 -3.98 8.37 9.45
N PHE A 288 -4.58 7.18 9.66
CA PHE A 288 -5.96 6.83 9.31
C PHE A 288 -6.31 7.20 7.87
N TYR A 289 -5.66 6.54 6.92
CA TYR A 289 -5.83 6.80 5.48
C TYR A 289 -7.29 6.78 4.98
N ASP A 290 -8.16 6.05 5.68
CA ASP A 290 -9.58 5.90 5.35
C ASP A 290 -10.45 7.07 5.84
N ILE A 291 -9.85 8.03 6.55
CA ILE A 291 -10.50 9.24 7.03
C ILE A 291 -10.04 10.43 6.20
N GLY A 292 -11.00 11.04 5.51
CA GLY A 292 -10.79 12.28 4.77
C GLY A 292 -10.43 12.07 3.30
N ASP A 293 -9.66 13.01 2.76
CA ASP A 293 -9.58 13.29 1.32
C ASP A 293 -8.20 12.92 0.73
N LEU A 294 -7.43 12.04 1.37
CA LEU A 294 -6.08 11.62 0.92
C LEU A 294 -6.05 11.27 -0.58
N PHE A 295 -6.99 10.44 -1.02
CA PHE A 295 -7.01 9.95 -2.39
C PHE A 295 -7.37 11.05 -3.39
N ASP A 296 -8.29 11.95 -3.03
CA ASP A 296 -8.65 13.11 -3.86
C ASP A 296 -7.46 14.09 -3.99
N VAL A 297 -6.70 14.29 -2.90
CA VAL A 297 -5.46 15.10 -2.91
C VAL A 297 -4.42 14.48 -3.84
N VAL A 298 -4.14 13.18 -3.69
CA VAL A 298 -3.14 12.50 -4.53
C VAL A 298 -3.58 12.40 -5.99
N GLU A 299 -4.87 12.22 -6.27
CA GLU A 299 -5.41 12.29 -7.63
C GLU A 299 -5.19 13.68 -8.24
N SER A 300 -5.41 14.75 -7.46
CA SER A 300 -5.21 16.13 -7.89
C SER A 300 -3.73 16.43 -8.20
N LEU A 301 -2.81 15.98 -7.34
CA LEU A 301 -1.36 16.12 -7.56
C LEU A 301 -0.86 15.34 -8.78
N ASN A 302 -1.54 14.24 -9.13
CA ASN A 302 -1.22 13.44 -10.30
C ASN A 302 -1.94 13.88 -11.58
N ALA A 303 -2.78 14.92 -11.54
CA ALA A 303 -3.53 15.34 -12.70
C ALA A 303 -2.62 15.67 -13.92
N PRO A 304 -3.09 15.48 -15.17
CA PRO A 304 -2.31 15.75 -16.39
C PRO A 304 -1.96 17.22 -16.63
#